data_AF-A0A5P8WK43-F1
#
_entry.id   AF-A0A5P8WK43-F1
#
_cell.length_a   1.000
_cell.length_b   1.000
_cell.length_c   1.000
_cell.angle_alpha   90.00
_cell.angle_beta   90.00
_cell.angle_gamma   90.00
#
_symmetry.space_group_name_H-M   'P 1'
#
loop_
_entity.id
_entity.type
_entity.pdbx_description
1 polymer ?
#
loop_
_entity_poly.entity_id
_entity_poly.type
_entity_poly.pdbx_seq_one_letter_code
_entity_poly.pdbx_strand_id
1 'polypeptide(L)'
;MLLQMIVGKPSSELLRLLTDDSVESRIELYTRLLYSSQCAAFVQDALLSGSTKISKANAAFLCTVRFDLLEVEQQARCRNLNRQLSRSCPSLFSVLPKEKLFNFVEEFCNSPDFWVLWGRTLAENFCLHVHYWLSAQELGFFAQLARLEGIISGLSSFPDKPSPWPLATSTVPDEVMFRNAKAVEVFTSEWRLIDMDGRLPHPDNLSQLLIPSTHKIIIAILPDCSITVATMKVN
;
A
#
# COMPACT_ATOMS: atom_id res chain seq x y z
N MET A 1 -19.52 9.56 -10.74
CA MET A 1 -19.19 10.86 -10.13
C MET A 1 -17.67 10.92 -10.05
N LEU A 2 -17.04 11.60 -11.01
CA LEU A 2 -15.59 11.72 -11.13
C LEU A 2 -15.06 12.48 -9.91
N LEU A 3 -14.22 11.84 -9.11
CA LEU A 3 -13.43 12.50 -8.07
C LEU A 3 -12.66 13.64 -8.74
N GLN A 4 -13.03 14.87 -8.40
CA GLN A 4 -12.15 16.01 -8.60
C GLN A 4 -10.88 15.69 -7.83
N MET A 5 -9.84 15.26 -8.55
CA MET A 5 -8.48 15.25 -8.03
C MET A 5 -8.22 16.66 -7.56
N ILE A 6 -8.30 16.85 -6.24
CA ILE A 6 -7.87 18.07 -5.59
C ILE A 6 -6.41 18.21 -6.03
N VAL A 7 -6.15 19.17 -6.94
CA VAL A 7 -4.81 19.69 -7.20
C VAL A 7 -4.41 20.35 -5.88
N GLY A 8 -3.92 19.52 -4.95
CA GLY A 8 -3.58 19.92 -3.61
C GLY A 8 -2.52 21.00 -3.68
N LYS A 9 -2.59 21.95 -2.74
CA LYS A 9 -1.44 22.80 -2.45
C LYS A 9 -0.19 21.90 -2.38
N PRO A 10 0.95 22.33 -2.94
CA PRO A 10 2.15 21.53 -2.89
C PRO A 10 2.42 21.14 -1.46
N SER A 11 2.71 19.85 -1.23
CA SER A 11 3.04 19.40 0.11
C SER A 11 4.23 20.24 0.58
N SER A 12 4.17 20.71 1.84
CA SER A 12 5.26 21.47 2.48
C SER A 12 6.61 20.75 2.33
N GLU A 13 6.55 19.43 2.18
CA GLU A 13 7.69 18.55 1.95
C GLU A 13 8.37 18.78 0.58
N LEU A 14 7.63 18.89 -0.52
CA LEU A 14 8.25 19.16 -1.83
C LEU A 14 8.93 20.53 -1.86
N LEU A 15 8.33 21.53 -1.19
CA LEU A 15 8.95 22.85 -1.03
C LEU A 15 10.22 22.80 -0.18
N ARG A 16 10.24 21.98 0.88
CA ARG A 16 11.43 21.72 1.68
C ARG A 16 12.53 21.11 0.81
N LEU A 17 12.21 20.08 0.03
CA LEU A 17 13.16 19.40 -0.84
C LEU A 17 13.76 20.33 -1.91
N LEU A 18 12.95 21.23 -2.48
CA LEU A 18 13.42 22.20 -3.46
C LEU A 18 14.33 23.28 -2.86
N THR A 19 14.07 23.70 -1.62
CA THR A 19 14.81 24.81 -0.98
C THR A 19 16.05 24.36 -0.20
N ASP A 20 16.11 23.10 0.23
CA ASP A 20 17.26 22.50 0.89
C ASP A 20 18.41 22.22 -0.12
N ASP A 21 19.64 22.48 0.29
CA ASP A 21 20.85 22.32 -0.54
C ASP A 21 21.65 21.06 -0.16
N SER A 22 21.11 20.22 0.74
CA SER A 22 21.70 18.94 1.14
C SER A 22 21.75 17.90 0.02
N VAL A 23 22.65 16.93 0.14
CA VAL A 23 22.76 15.81 -0.80
C VAL A 23 21.55 14.88 -0.65
N GLU A 24 21.10 14.71 0.59
CA GLU A 24 19.97 13.87 0.97
C GLU A 24 18.68 14.37 0.32
N SER A 25 18.40 15.68 0.40
CA SER A 25 17.23 16.27 -0.26
C SER A 25 17.28 16.16 -1.79
N ARG A 26 18.48 16.23 -2.41
CA ARG A 26 18.65 15.97 -3.86
C ARG A 26 18.33 14.52 -4.24
N ILE A 27 18.84 13.56 -3.48
CA ILE A 27 18.60 12.13 -3.71
C ILE A 27 17.10 11.83 -3.54
N GLU A 28 16.48 12.36 -2.49
CA GLU A 28 15.06 12.20 -2.25
C GLU A 28 14.23 12.83 -3.37
N LEU A 29 14.54 14.08 -3.77
CA LEU A 29 13.88 14.75 -4.88
C LEU A 29 13.99 13.95 -6.19
N TYR A 30 15.19 13.47 -6.53
CA TYR A 30 15.37 12.63 -7.72
C TYR A 30 14.55 11.34 -7.64
N THR A 31 14.54 10.68 -6.49
CA THR A 31 13.74 9.47 -6.30
C THR A 31 12.26 9.75 -6.46
N ARG A 32 11.76 10.87 -5.90
CA ARG A 32 10.36 11.31 -6.05
C ARG A 32 10.02 11.61 -7.50
N LEU A 33 10.91 12.27 -8.24
CA LEU A 33 10.75 12.50 -9.68
C LEU A 33 10.62 11.17 -10.45
N LEU A 34 11.34 10.11 -10.07
CA LEU A 34 11.25 8.82 -10.76
C LEU A 34 9.94 8.06 -10.53
N TYR A 35 9.19 8.32 -9.46
CA TYR A 35 7.98 7.56 -9.14
C TYR A 35 6.69 8.39 -9.13
N SER A 36 6.76 9.70 -8.89
CA SER A 36 5.57 10.56 -8.72
C SER A 36 5.42 11.55 -9.88
N SER A 37 4.39 11.34 -10.71
CA SER A 37 3.99 12.27 -11.76
C SER A 37 3.55 13.62 -11.20
N GLN A 38 2.89 13.64 -10.03
CA GLN A 38 2.53 14.87 -9.33
C GLN A 38 3.76 15.67 -8.88
N CYS A 39 4.80 14.99 -8.37
CA CYS A 39 6.06 15.63 -8.04
C CYS A 39 6.71 16.24 -9.28
N ALA A 40 6.76 15.51 -10.40
CA ALA A 40 7.33 16.00 -11.65
C ALA A 40 6.59 17.24 -12.18
N ALA A 41 5.25 17.21 -12.21
CA ALA A 41 4.43 18.35 -12.62
C ALA A 41 4.69 19.57 -11.72
N PHE A 42 4.70 19.37 -10.39
CA PHE A 42 4.98 20.46 -9.45
C PHE A 42 6.36 21.08 -9.66
N VAL A 43 7.39 20.26 -9.85
CA VAL A 43 8.75 20.74 -10.07
C VAL A 43 8.88 21.47 -11.40
N GLN A 44 8.23 20.97 -12.46
CA GLN A 44 8.20 21.63 -13.77
C GLN A 44 7.52 23.00 -13.69
N ASP A 45 6.39 23.10 -13.01
CA ASP A 45 5.69 24.36 -12.77
C ASP A 45 6.53 25.34 -11.94
N ALA A 46 7.24 24.84 -10.91
CA ALA A 46 8.14 25.65 -10.10
C ALA A 46 9.32 26.24 -10.92
N LEU A 47 9.87 25.46 -11.85
CA LEU A 47 10.93 25.90 -12.75
C LEU A 47 10.44 26.95 -13.77
N LEU A 48 9.23 26.77 -14.30
CA LEU A 48 8.65 27.67 -15.31
C LEU A 48 8.14 29.00 -14.73
N SER A 49 7.50 28.94 -13.57
CA SER A 49 6.89 30.12 -12.93
C SER A 49 7.91 31.02 -12.24
N GLY A 50 9.04 30.46 -11.77
CA GLY A 50 10.04 31.20 -10.98
C GLY A 50 9.53 31.69 -9.61
N SER A 51 8.30 31.34 -9.21
CA SER A 51 7.69 31.78 -7.94
C SER A 51 8.20 31.00 -6.74
N THR A 52 8.75 29.81 -6.97
CA THR A 52 9.28 28.94 -5.93
C THR A 52 10.79 29.12 -5.83
N LYS A 53 11.28 29.40 -4.61
CA LYS A 53 12.72 29.41 -4.36
C LYS A 53 13.25 27.98 -4.50
N ILE A 54 14.26 27.79 -5.35
CA ILE A 54 14.98 26.52 -5.53
C ILE A 54 16.43 26.75 -5.14
N SER A 55 17.03 25.83 -4.37
CA SER A 55 18.45 25.90 -4.01
C SER A 55 19.33 25.84 -5.26
N LYS A 56 20.55 26.41 -5.20
CA LYS A 56 21.42 26.48 -6.38
C LYS A 56 21.78 25.09 -6.90
N ALA A 57 22.06 24.13 -6.02
CA ALA A 57 22.41 22.79 -6.44
C ALA A 57 21.19 22.04 -7.01
N ASN A 58 20.00 22.20 -6.43
CA ASN A 58 18.78 21.61 -7.00
C ASN A 58 18.46 22.21 -8.37
N ALA A 59 18.57 23.52 -8.54
CA ALA A 59 18.34 24.17 -9.83
C ALA A 59 19.31 23.63 -10.90
N ALA A 60 20.60 23.55 -10.58
CA ALA A 60 21.60 22.99 -11.48
C ALA A 60 21.31 21.53 -11.85
N PHE A 61 20.91 20.70 -10.88
CA PHE A 61 20.49 19.32 -11.11
C PHE A 61 19.24 19.24 -12.01
N LEU A 62 18.19 19.98 -11.69
CA LEU A 62 16.91 19.96 -12.40
C LEU A 62 17.05 20.42 -13.86
N CYS A 63 17.99 21.33 -14.16
CA CYS A 63 18.30 21.70 -15.54
C CYS A 63 18.85 20.54 -16.40
N THR A 64 19.31 19.44 -15.78
CA THR A 64 19.76 18.24 -16.50
C THR A 64 18.66 17.20 -16.72
N VAL A 65 17.50 17.38 -16.08
CA VAL A 65 16.39 16.44 -16.14
C VAL A 65 15.57 16.65 -17.42
N ARG A 66 15.38 15.59 -18.19
CA ARG A 66 14.48 15.55 -19.35
C ARG A 66 13.10 15.05 -18.93
N PHE A 67 12.18 15.98 -18.66
CA PHE A 67 10.83 15.69 -18.14
C PHE A 67 9.98 14.84 -19.11
N ASP A 68 10.18 14.98 -20.41
CA ASP A 68 9.55 14.15 -21.45
C ASP A 68 9.95 12.68 -21.33
N LEU A 69 11.24 12.40 -21.05
CA LEU A 69 11.70 11.03 -20.82
C LEU A 69 11.37 10.53 -19.40
N LEU A 70 11.26 11.45 -18.44
CA LEU A 70 10.88 11.12 -17.08
C LEU A 70 9.49 10.47 -17.03
N GLU A 71 8.54 10.97 -17.82
CA GLU A 71 7.19 10.40 -17.91
C GLU A 71 7.23 8.93 -18.34
N VAL A 72 8.02 8.60 -19.37
CA VAL A 72 8.18 7.21 -19.86
C VAL A 72 8.77 6.30 -18.78
N GLU A 73 9.78 6.79 -18.06
CA GLU A 73 10.44 6.07 -16.97
C GLU A 73 9.49 5.86 -15.77
N GLN A 74 8.72 6.88 -15.39
CA GLN A 74 7.70 6.80 -14.35
C GLN A 74 6.66 5.73 -14.67
N GLN A 75 6.14 5.72 -15.90
CA GLN A 75 5.19 4.70 -16.33
C GLN A 75 5.81 3.29 -16.28
N ALA A 76 7.08 3.13 -16.66
CA ALA A 76 7.78 1.86 -16.57
C ALA A 76 7.91 1.38 -15.12
N ARG A 77 8.26 2.29 -14.19
CA ARG A 77 8.36 2.01 -12.77
C ARG A 77 7.02 1.65 -12.14
N CYS A 78 5.97 2.39 -12.45
CA CYS A 78 4.61 2.08 -12.00
C CYS A 78 4.16 0.68 -12.46
N ARG A 79 4.41 0.32 -13.73
CA ARG A 79 4.14 -1.05 -14.23
C ARG A 79 4.94 -2.13 -13.49
N ASN A 80 6.21 -1.87 -13.20
CA ASN A 80 7.06 -2.80 -12.45
C ASN A 80 6.58 -2.97 -11.01
N LEU A 81 6.22 -1.86 -10.35
CA LEU A 81 5.65 -1.87 -9.01
C LEU A 81 4.32 -2.63 -8.99
N ASN A 82 3.42 -2.36 -9.92
CA ASN A 82 2.15 -3.06 -10.06
C ASN A 82 2.35 -4.58 -10.19
N ARG A 83 3.33 -5.02 -10.98
CA ARG A 83 3.68 -6.45 -11.13
C ARG A 83 4.27 -7.05 -9.84
N GLN A 84 5.04 -6.27 -9.09
CA GLN A 84 5.58 -6.72 -7.81
C GLN A 84 4.44 -6.86 -6.78
N LEU A 85 3.61 -5.84 -6.66
CA LEU A 85 2.46 -5.83 -5.75
C LEU A 85 1.46 -6.95 -6.09
N SER A 86 1.23 -7.24 -7.37
CA SER A 86 0.34 -8.35 -7.77
C SER A 86 0.85 -9.73 -7.34
N ARG A 87 2.16 -9.89 -7.12
CA ARG A 87 2.76 -11.13 -6.61
C ARG A 87 2.72 -11.17 -5.08
N SER A 88 2.85 -10.02 -4.43
CA SER A 88 2.82 -9.90 -2.97
C SER A 88 1.41 -9.91 -2.38
N CYS A 89 0.39 -9.50 -3.15
CA CYS A 89 -1.01 -9.38 -2.71
C CYS A 89 -1.97 -10.03 -3.72
N PRO A 90 -1.80 -11.34 -4.04
CA PRO A 90 -2.45 -11.96 -5.19
C PRO A 90 -3.98 -11.96 -5.14
N SER A 91 -4.58 -12.10 -3.96
CA SER A 91 -6.05 -12.17 -3.80
C SER A 91 -6.67 -10.79 -4.01
N LEU A 92 -6.03 -9.74 -3.51
CA LEU A 92 -6.45 -8.36 -3.77
C LEU A 92 -6.45 -8.06 -5.27
N PHE A 93 -5.40 -8.51 -5.98
CA PHE A 93 -5.24 -8.32 -7.42
C PHE A 93 -6.14 -9.23 -8.28
N SER A 94 -6.64 -10.34 -7.72
CA SER A 94 -7.54 -11.26 -8.44
C SER A 94 -8.99 -10.77 -8.42
N VAL A 95 -9.44 -10.13 -7.33
CA VAL A 95 -10.85 -9.75 -7.14
C VAL A 95 -11.15 -8.30 -7.50
N LEU A 96 -10.17 -7.40 -7.45
CA LEU A 96 -10.37 -6.01 -7.87
C LEU A 96 -10.27 -5.87 -9.40
N PRO A 97 -11.09 -5.01 -10.03
CA PRO A 97 -10.94 -4.70 -11.45
C PRO A 97 -9.54 -4.18 -11.78
N LYS A 98 -8.97 -4.65 -12.89
CA LYS A 98 -7.61 -4.32 -13.31
C LYS A 98 -7.40 -2.82 -13.51
N GLU A 99 -8.40 -2.12 -14.03
CA GLU A 99 -8.31 -0.66 -14.22
C GLU A 99 -8.18 0.07 -12.88
N LYS A 100 -8.89 -0.41 -11.85
CA LYS A 100 -8.81 0.18 -10.50
C LYS A 100 -7.46 -0.08 -9.84
N LEU A 101 -6.90 -1.27 -10.02
CA LEU A 101 -5.62 -1.65 -9.41
C LEU A 101 -4.47 -0.77 -9.91
N PHE A 102 -4.39 -0.53 -11.22
CA PHE A 102 -3.35 0.36 -11.76
C PHE A 102 -3.48 1.78 -11.20
N ASN A 103 -4.71 2.30 -11.13
CA ASN A 103 -4.96 3.61 -10.53
C ASN A 103 -4.56 3.66 -9.05
N PHE A 104 -4.82 2.60 -8.27
CA PHE A 104 -4.37 2.55 -6.87
C PHE A 104 -2.85 2.57 -6.74
N VAL A 105 -2.13 1.90 -7.63
CA VAL A 105 -0.66 1.91 -7.60
C VAL A 105 -0.12 3.29 -7.96
N GLU A 106 -0.71 3.95 -8.95
CA GLU A 106 -0.34 5.32 -9.33
C GLU A 106 -0.69 6.33 -8.23
N GLU A 107 -1.88 6.25 -7.62
CA GLU A 107 -2.28 7.07 -6.48
C GLU A 107 -1.35 6.84 -5.29
N PHE A 108 -0.97 5.59 -5.02
CA PHE A 108 -0.01 5.25 -3.97
C PHE A 108 1.35 5.89 -4.23
N CYS A 109 1.94 5.77 -5.42
CA CYS A 109 3.22 6.41 -5.75
C CYS A 109 3.22 7.94 -5.58
N ASN A 110 2.06 8.57 -5.78
CA ASN A 110 1.87 10.00 -5.60
C ASN A 110 1.51 10.41 -4.17
N SER A 111 1.18 9.46 -3.30
CA SER A 111 0.80 9.74 -1.91
C SER A 111 2.02 9.80 -0.99
N PRO A 112 1.90 10.49 0.16
CA PRO A 112 2.92 10.42 1.21
C PRO A 112 3.20 9.00 1.72
N ASP A 113 2.22 8.09 1.64
CA ASP A 113 2.30 6.72 2.18
C ASP A 113 3.30 5.84 1.43
N PHE A 114 3.65 6.18 0.19
CA PHE A 114 4.73 5.50 -0.54
C PHE A 114 6.11 5.85 0.00
N TRP A 115 6.26 7.07 0.51
CA TRP A 115 7.54 7.63 0.95
C TRP A 115 7.81 7.42 2.44
N VAL A 116 6.75 7.26 3.23
CA VAL A 116 6.83 7.00 4.68
C VAL A 116 6.58 5.51 4.93
N LEU A 117 7.54 4.84 5.57
CA LEU A 117 7.39 3.45 5.94
C LEU A 117 6.46 3.30 7.15
N TRP A 118 5.17 3.06 6.89
CA TRP A 118 4.16 2.82 7.93
C TRP A 118 4.08 1.36 8.36
N GLY A 119 4.20 0.45 7.40
CA GLY A 119 4.21 -1.00 7.59
C GLY A 119 5.61 -1.59 7.55
N ARG A 120 5.66 -2.93 7.56
CA ARG A 120 6.92 -3.69 7.58
C ARG A 120 7.48 -3.90 6.18
N THR A 121 6.63 -3.83 5.16
CA THR A 121 6.97 -4.03 3.74
C THR A 121 6.29 -2.99 2.86
N LEU A 122 6.81 -2.78 1.64
CA LEU A 122 6.16 -1.91 0.66
C LEU A 122 4.75 -2.38 0.28
N ALA A 123 4.54 -3.69 0.19
CA ALA A 123 3.22 -4.26 -0.08
C ALA A 123 2.25 -4.06 1.08
N GLU A 124 2.72 -4.11 2.33
CA GLU A 124 1.90 -3.76 3.50
C GLU A 124 1.56 -2.25 3.53
N ASN A 125 2.50 -1.36 3.18
CA ASN A 125 2.21 0.07 2.97
C ASN A 125 1.13 0.28 1.91
N PHE A 126 1.26 -0.38 0.76
CA PHE A 126 0.27 -0.30 -0.31
C PHE A 126 -1.11 -0.77 0.19
N CYS A 127 -1.16 -1.88 0.93
CA CYS A 127 -2.39 -2.38 1.52
C CYS A 127 -3.02 -1.42 2.53
N LEU A 128 -2.22 -0.73 3.36
CA LEU A 128 -2.71 0.31 4.26
C LEU A 128 -3.36 1.46 3.48
N HIS A 129 -2.65 1.96 2.45
CA HIS A 129 -3.15 3.02 1.58
C HIS A 129 -4.50 2.63 0.93
N VAL A 130 -4.56 1.45 0.31
CA VAL A 130 -5.76 0.93 -0.33
C VAL A 130 -6.88 0.65 0.67
N HIS A 131 -6.56 0.15 1.87
CA HIS A 131 -7.53 -0.08 2.94
C HIS A 131 -8.26 1.22 3.34
N TYR A 132 -7.52 2.30 3.59
CA TYR A 132 -8.13 3.58 3.96
C TYR A 132 -9.00 4.15 2.84
N TRP A 133 -8.53 4.08 1.60
CA TRP A 133 -9.30 4.56 0.45
C TRP A 133 -10.59 3.75 0.28
N LEU A 134 -10.53 2.42 0.29
CA LEU A 134 -11.69 1.55 0.12
C LEU A 134 -12.69 1.70 1.28
N SER A 135 -12.20 1.90 2.50
CA SER A 135 -13.05 2.16 3.67
C SER A 135 -13.82 3.47 3.51
N ALA A 136 -13.18 4.53 3.01
CA ALA A 136 -13.82 5.81 2.75
C ALA A 136 -14.88 5.76 1.63
N GLN A 137 -14.78 4.78 0.73
CA GLN A 137 -15.75 4.53 -0.34
C GLN A 137 -16.82 3.50 0.04
N GLU A 138 -16.91 3.12 1.32
CA GLU A 138 -17.85 2.11 1.83
C GLU A 138 -17.71 0.73 1.15
N LEU A 139 -16.52 0.43 0.60
CA LEU A 139 -16.18 -0.85 -0.02
C LEU A 139 -15.58 -1.81 1.01
N GLY A 140 -16.35 -2.08 2.07
CA GLY A 140 -15.88 -2.75 3.29
C GLY A 140 -15.19 -4.09 3.05
N PHE A 141 -15.77 -4.99 2.23
CA PHE A 141 -15.17 -6.29 1.93
C PHE A 141 -13.74 -6.15 1.37
N PHE A 142 -13.57 -5.28 0.37
CA PHE A 142 -12.26 -5.08 -0.27
C PHE A 142 -11.27 -4.38 0.66
N ALA A 143 -11.75 -3.46 1.51
CA ALA A 143 -10.91 -2.84 2.54
C ALA A 143 -10.38 -3.88 3.55
N GLN A 144 -11.23 -4.82 3.96
CA GLN A 144 -10.86 -5.92 4.86
C GLN A 144 -9.91 -6.92 4.18
N LEU A 145 -10.09 -7.17 2.88
CA LEU A 145 -9.17 -7.97 2.09
C LEU A 145 -7.79 -7.31 1.96
N ALA A 146 -7.74 -5.99 1.70
CA ALA A 146 -6.48 -5.25 1.69
C ALA A 146 -5.75 -5.39 3.03
N ARG A 147 -6.48 -5.29 4.14
CA ARG A 147 -5.94 -5.54 5.47
C ARG A 147 -5.36 -6.96 5.63
N LEU A 148 -6.10 -7.99 5.19
CA LEU A 148 -5.63 -9.38 5.25
C LEU A 148 -4.31 -9.57 4.48
N GLU A 149 -4.26 -9.14 3.23
CA GLU A 149 -3.06 -9.23 2.37
C GLU A 149 -1.89 -8.42 2.93
N GLY A 150 -2.17 -7.26 3.51
CA GLY A 150 -1.17 -6.43 4.18
C GLY A 150 -0.52 -7.14 5.36
N ILE A 151 -1.33 -7.74 6.24
CA ILE A 151 -0.84 -8.53 7.38
C ILE A 151 -0.04 -9.74 6.88
N ILE A 152 -0.54 -10.49 5.90
CA ILE A 152 0.17 -11.65 5.33
C ILE A 152 1.55 -11.22 4.81
N SER A 153 1.62 -10.16 4.01
CA SER A 153 2.88 -9.65 3.45
C SER A 153 3.87 -9.19 4.55
N GLY A 154 3.37 -8.43 5.53
CA GLY A 154 4.17 -7.93 6.63
C GLY A 154 4.72 -9.04 7.53
N LEU A 155 3.84 -9.94 7.97
CA LEU A 155 4.17 -11.05 8.88
C LEU A 155 5.12 -12.06 8.23
N SER A 156 4.95 -12.33 6.93
CA SER A 156 5.84 -13.22 6.16
C SER A 156 7.28 -12.73 6.12
N SER A 157 7.47 -11.42 6.08
CA SER A 157 8.79 -10.81 5.88
C SER A 157 9.47 -10.44 7.19
N PHE A 158 8.70 -9.94 8.15
CA PHE A 158 9.22 -9.40 9.40
C PHE A 158 8.29 -9.72 10.58
N PRO A 159 8.24 -10.99 11.02
CA PRO A 159 7.30 -11.44 12.05
C PRO A 159 7.55 -10.79 13.42
N ASP A 160 8.79 -10.39 13.70
CA ASP A 160 9.18 -9.77 14.98
C ASP A 160 8.93 -8.26 15.02
N LYS A 161 8.54 -7.64 13.90
CA LYS A 161 8.23 -6.20 13.85
C LYS A 161 6.77 -5.96 14.26
N PRO A 162 6.49 -4.85 14.97
CA PRO A 162 5.13 -4.51 15.37
C PRO A 162 4.21 -4.35 14.14
N SER A 163 2.97 -4.82 14.28
CA SER A 163 1.95 -4.65 13.26
C SER A 163 1.52 -3.18 13.17
N PRO A 164 1.38 -2.62 11.96
CA PRO A 164 0.79 -1.30 11.77
C PRO A 164 -0.75 -1.32 11.87
N TRP A 165 -1.36 -2.51 11.90
CA TRP A 165 -2.80 -2.69 11.88
C TRP A 165 -3.39 -2.66 13.29
N PRO A 166 -4.62 -2.13 13.47
CA PRO A 166 -5.29 -2.14 14.77
C PRO A 166 -5.74 -3.56 15.16
N LEU A 167 -4.91 -4.31 15.87
CA LEU A 167 -5.19 -5.71 16.21
C LEU A 167 -6.33 -5.86 17.23
N ALA A 168 -7.07 -6.97 17.14
CA ALA A 168 -8.06 -7.31 18.15
C ALA A 168 -7.36 -7.63 19.47
N THR A 169 -7.87 -7.10 20.58
CA THR A 169 -7.36 -7.36 21.94
C THR A 169 -7.66 -8.78 22.43
N SER A 170 -8.44 -9.55 21.69
CA SER A 170 -8.86 -10.88 22.12
C SER A 170 -7.73 -11.90 21.98
N THR A 171 -7.62 -12.76 22.99
CA THR A 171 -6.71 -13.90 23.03
C THR A 171 -6.83 -14.76 21.76
N VAL A 172 -5.68 -15.06 21.16
CA VAL A 172 -5.54 -16.09 20.13
C VAL A 172 -6.13 -17.39 20.69
N PRO A 173 -6.98 -18.12 19.95
CA PRO A 173 -7.47 -19.42 20.42
C PRO A 173 -6.30 -20.35 20.78
N ASP A 174 -6.42 -21.07 21.91
CA ASP A 174 -5.42 -22.01 22.43
C ASP A 174 -5.29 -23.31 21.60
N GLU A 175 -5.60 -23.23 20.31
CA GLU A 175 -5.55 -24.32 19.36
C GLU A 175 -4.10 -24.75 19.08
N VAL A 176 -3.90 -26.06 18.98
CA VAL A 176 -2.58 -26.68 18.78
C VAL A 176 -1.86 -26.12 17.55
N MET A 177 -2.62 -25.72 16.52
CA MET A 177 -2.09 -25.18 15.27
C MET A 177 -1.30 -23.88 15.47
N PHE A 178 -1.65 -23.06 16.46
CA PHE A 178 -1.03 -21.75 16.68
C PHE A 178 -0.01 -21.74 17.82
N ARG A 179 0.04 -22.80 18.65
CA ARG A 179 0.97 -22.88 19.81
C ARG A 179 2.44 -22.75 19.44
N ASN A 180 2.80 -23.20 18.24
CA ASN A 180 4.18 -23.17 17.75
C ASN A 180 4.39 -22.08 16.68
N ALA A 181 3.43 -21.19 16.46
CA ALA A 181 3.59 -20.11 15.50
C ALA A 181 4.69 -19.15 15.96
N LYS A 182 5.54 -18.69 15.04
CA LYS A 182 6.57 -17.68 15.29
C LYS A 182 5.92 -16.34 15.65
N ALA A 183 4.82 -16.00 14.98
CA ALA A 183 4.03 -14.81 15.25
C ALA A 183 2.58 -15.03 14.80
N VAL A 184 1.66 -14.37 15.47
CA VAL A 184 0.21 -14.45 15.19
C VAL A 184 -0.38 -13.04 15.26
N GLU A 185 -1.21 -12.71 14.27
CA GLU A 185 -2.01 -11.50 14.26
C GLU A 185 -3.49 -11.86 14.11
N VAL A 186 -4.35 -11.15 14.86
CA VAL A 186 -5.78 -11.39 14.87
C VAL A 186 -6.53 -10.09 14.67
N PHE A 187 -7.58 -10.14 13.83
CA PHE A 187 -8.51 -9.02 13.69
C PHE A 187 -9.95 -9.47 13.47
N THR A 188 -10.89 -8.57 13.77
CA THR A 188 -12.32 -8.80 13.51
C THR A 188 -12.69 -8.30 12.13
N SER A 189 -13.47 -9.11 11.39
CA SER A 189 -13.98 -8.81 10.07
C SER A 189 -15.49 -9.05 9.98
N GLU A 190 -16.19 -8.24 9.18
CA GLU A 190 -17.61 -8.45 8.86
C GLU A 190 -17.80 -9.49 7.74
N TRP A 191 -16.70 -10.03 7.22
CA TRP A 191 -16.68 -11.08 6.21
C TRP A 191 -15.70 -12.16 6.58
N ARG A 192 -15.91 -13.35 6.04
CA ARG A 192 -15.09 -14.52 6.34
C ARG A 192 -13.67 -14.42 5.81
N LEU A 193 -13.48 -13.73 4.68
CA LEU A 193 -12.25 -13.51 3.92
C LEU A 193 -11.46 -14.76 3.48
N ILE A 194 -11.81 -15.96 3.93
CA ILE A 194 -11.31 -17.25 3.44
C ILE A 194 -12.49 -18.20 3.28
N ASP A 195 -12.44 -19.13 2.33
CA ASP A 195 -13.54 -20.08 2.11
C ASP A 195 -13.53 -21.27 3.08
N MET A 196 -14.39 -22.27 2.84
CA MET A 196 -14.45 -23.50 3.63
C MET A 196 -13.20 -24.35 3.54
N ASP A 197 -12.44 -24.24 2.46
CA ASP A 197 -11.22 -25.00 2.21
C ASP A 197 -9.97 -24.22 2.66
N GLY A 198 -10.16 -23.06 3.30
CA GLY A 198 -9.07 -22.19 3.75
C GLY A 198 -8.40 -21.40 2.63
N ARG A 199 -9.02 -21.30 1.45
CA ARG A 199 -8.47 -20.53 0.32
C ARG A 199 -8.80 -19.06 0.46
N LEU A 200 -7.84 -18.22 0.09
CA LEU A 200 -8.02 -16.78 0.00
C LEU A 200 -9.03 -16.41 -1.11
N PRO A 201 -9.51 -15.15 -1.14
CA PRO A 201 -10.51 -14.74 -2.12
C PRO A 201 -10.01 -14.84 -3.56
N HIS A 202 -10.86 -15.39 -4.41
CA HIS A 202 -10.69 -15.53 -5.85
C HIS A 202 -12.04 -15.26 -6.52
N PRO A 203 -12.09 -14.79 -7.79
CA PRO A 203 -13.34 -14.63 -8.51
C PRO A 203 -14.30 -15.84 -8.41
N ASP A 204 -13.76 -17.05 -8.38
CA ASP A 204 -14.55 -18.29 -8.35
C ASP A 204 -15.24 -18.57 -7.01
N ASN A 205 -14.73 -18.04 -5.89
CA ASN A 205 -15.31 -18.26 -4.55
C ASN A 205 -15.91 -16.99 -3.92
N LEU A 206 -15.82 -15.84 -4.60
CA LEU A 206 -16.18 -14.53 -4.03
C LEU A 206 -17.65 -14.45 -3.56
N SER A 207 -18.58 -15.07 -4.30
CA SER A 207 -20.01 -15.08 -3.94
C SER A 207 -20.29 -15.71 -2.58
N GLN A 208 -19.46 -16.68 -2.15
CA GLN A 208 -19.60 -17.35 -0.86
C GLN A 208 -19.05 -16.49 0.30
N LEU A 209 -18.10 -15.60 -0.01
CA LEU A 209 -17.38 -14.78 0.97
C LEU A 209 -18.05 -13.43 1.24
N LEU A 210 -18.90 -12.97 0.31
CA LEU A 210 -19.60 -11.69 0.39
C LEU A 210 -20.80 -11.69 1.35
N ILE A 211 -21.14 -12.83 1.96
CA ILE A 211 -22.21 -12.93 2.96
C ILE A 211 -21.72 -12.27 4.27
N PRO A 212 -22.32 -11.15 4.72
CA PRO A 212 -21.85 -10.47 5.92
C PRO A 212 -22.12 -11.30 7.17
N SER A 213 -21.08 -11.49 7.98
CA SER A 213 -21.18 -11.93 9.37
C SER A 213 -19.88 -11.67 10.10
N THR A 214 -19.93 -11.50 11.42
CA THR A 214 -18.74 -11.21 12.22
C THR A 214 -17.83 -12.44 12.36
N HIS A 215 -16.56 -12.28 12.01
CA HIS A 215 -15.53 -13.31 12.12
C HIS A 215 -14.29 -12.75 12.80
N LYS A 216 -13.55 -13.60 13.50
CA LYS A 216 -12.15 -13.38 13.83
C LYS A 216 -11.29 -14.02 12.75
N ILE A 217 -10.43 -13.22 12.14
CA ILE A 217 -9.42 -13.67 11.19
C ILE A 217 -8.12 -13.80 11.95
N ILE A 218 -7.51 -14.98 11.85
CA ILE A 218 -6.27 -15.34 12.55
C ILE A 218 -5.23 -15.61 11.45
N ILE A 219 -4.15 -14.86 11.45
CA ILE A 219 -3.01 -15.07 10.55
C ILE A 219 -1.82 -15.47 11.39
N ALA A 220 -1.21 -16.61 11.06
CA ALA A 220 -0.07 -17.15 11.78
C ALA A 220 1.05 -17.50 10.81
N ILE A 221 2.29 -17.21 11.21
CA ILE A 221 3.49 -17.71 10.55
C ILE A 221 4.05 -18.89 11.34
N LEU A 222 4.24 -20.02 10.68
CA LEU A 222 4.74 -21.25 11.29
C LEU A 222 6.28 -21.29 11.30
N PRO A 223 6.91 -22.23 12.03
CA PRO A 223 8.37 -22.34 12.12
C PRO A 223 9.08 -22.53 10.77
N ASP A 224 8.42 -23.16 9.80
CA ASP A 224 8.89 -23.35 8.44
C ASP A 224 8.67 -22.13 7.52
N CYS A 225 8.23 -21.01 8.09
CA CYS A 225 7.88 -19.76 7.41
C CYS A 225 6.66 -19.86 6.49
N SER A 226 5.86 -20.92 6.57
CA SER A 226 4.55 -20.95 5.92
C SER A 226 3.55 -20.04 6.66
N ILE A 227 2.64 -19.44 5.91
CA ILE A 227 1.53 -18.65 6.46
C ILE A 227 0.27 -19.51 6.46
N THR A 228 -0.42 -19.52 7.59
CA THR A 228 -1.76 -20.08 7.74
C THR A 228 -2.74 -18.97 8.08
N VAL A 229 -3.89 -18.98 7.42
CA VAL A 229 -5.02 -18.10 7.72
C VAL A 229 -6.21 -18.95 8.15
N ALA A 230 -6.80 -18.60 9.29
CA ALA A 230 -8.00 -19.23 9.79
C ALA A 230 -9.08 -18.18 10.08
N THR A 231 -10.33 -18.63 10.09
CA THR A 231 -11.50 -17.78 10.33
C THR A 231 -12.41 -18.47 11.34
N MET A 232 -12.85 -17.72 12.34
CA MET A 232 -13.75 -18.20 13.37
C MET A 232 -14.94 -17.27 13.45
N LYS A 233 -16.15 -17.79 13.26
CA LYS A 233 -17.37 -17.01 13.41
C LYS A 233 -17.52 -16.55 14.86
N VAL A 234 -17.81 -15.26 15.06
CA VAL A 234 -18.14 -14.70 16.38
C VAL A 234 -19.65 -14.84 16.56
N ASN A 235 -20.06 -15.57 17.60
CA ASN A 235 -21.46 -15.69 18.00
C ASN A 235 -21.93 -14.46 18.76
#